data_AF-A0A3B9DMV2-F1
#
_entry.id   AF-A0A3B9DMV2-F1
#
_cell.length_a   1.000
_cell.length_b   1.000
_cell.length_c   1.000
_cell.angle_alpha   90.00
_cell.angle_beta   90.00
_cell.angle_gamma   90.00
#
_symmetry.space_group_name_H-M   'P 1'
#
loop_
_entity.id
_entity.type
_entity.pdbx_description
1 polymer ?
#
loop_
_entity_poly.entity_id
_entity_poly.type
_entity_poly.pdbx_seq_one_letter_code
_entity_poly.pdbx_strand_id
1 'polypeptide(L)'
;KAWGLAGCRVGYAVASPDVATVLRNVGSPFPCAGLSLEAVRAQMRTGDAALEEHVRAIRAGRGRLMETLSRLGIETGPAQGNFVLGEFDTRSDFVFRGLNALGVRVRRFPHRPEISDALRITVPDQQEPLERLLEALETCLAPEALLFDLDGVIADVEESYRLCVLKTAGTFGVEVTREELANMVLKGDANNDWVLTHRILADHGIDVSLEAVTEAYQELYLGTSTSPGLRESEGLLVPRDVLSSFAERLPLAIVTGRPREEAEWFLDKEGLTDLFRACVFMEDGPLKPDPAPVRAAATALGVGRTWMIGDTPDDIRAAARAGAIPIGVVAPGTDPAASAVALRESGAATVLDTIDDLMELLP
;
A
#
# COMPACT_ATOMS: atom_id res chain seq x y z
N LYS A 1 -32.26 11.34 4.86
CA LYS A 1 -31.33 10.24 4.45
C LYS A 1 -31.36 9.04 5.40
N ALA A 2 -32.04 9.11 6.55
CA ALA A 2 -31.99 8.06 7.57
C ALA A 2 -32.53 6.69 7.10
N TRP A 3 -33.30 6.63 6.02
CA TRP A 3 -33.80 5.38 5.44
C TRP A 3 -32.78 4.59 4.60
N GLY A 4 -31.52 5.02 4.50
CA GLY A 4 -30.47 4.30 3.73
C GLY A 4 -30.62 4.31 2.19
N LEU A 5 -31.74 4.80 1.64
CA LEU A 5 -32.07 4.76 0.21
C LEU A 5 -31.46 5.91 -0.63
N ALA A 6 -30.23 6.34 -0.34
CA ALA A 6 -29.61 7.48 -1.06
C ALA A 6 -29.49 7.22 -2.58
N GLY A 7 -29.26 5.97 -2.98
CA GLY A 7 -29.18 5.56 -4.39
C GLY A 7 -30.50 5.66 -5.16
N CYS A 8 -31.65 5.58 -4.48
CA CYS A 8 -32.97 5.67 -5.10
C CYS A 8 -33.31 7.10 -5.59
N ARG A 9 -32.56 8.11 -5.12
CA ARG A 9 -32.75 9.53 -5.47
C ARG A 9 -34.19 10.02 -5.27
N VAL A 10 -34.87 9.52 -4.24
CA VAL A 10 -36.21 9.99 -3.86
C VAL A 10 -36.09 11.02 -2.74
N GLY A 11 -36.77 12.15 -2.93
CA GLY A 11 -36.96 13.18 -1.90
C GLY A 11 -38.45 13.37 -1.59
N TYR A 12 -38.73 14.05 -0.48
CA TYR A 12 -40.08 14.50 -0.15
C TYR A 12 -40.03 15.95 0.34
N ALA A 13 -41.14 16.67 0.17
CA ALA A 13 -41.33 18.00 0.72
C ALA A 13 -42.54 17.97 1.65
N VAL A 14 -42.43 18.67 2.78
CA VAL A 14 -43.54 18.88 3.73
C VAL A 14 -43.89 20.36 3.67
N ALA A 15 -45.13 20.67 3.30
CA ALA A 15 -45.58 22.05 3.09
C ALA A 15 -47.09 22.18 3.37
N SER A 16 -47.58 23.42 3.53
CA SER A 16 -49.02 23.68 3.60
C SER A 16 -49.71 23.25 2.29
N PRO A 17 -51.03 22.98 2.31
CA PRO A 17 -51.77 22.56 1.12
C PRO A 17 -51.61 23.51 -0.07
N ASP A 18 -51.59 24.82 0.18
CA ASP A 18 -51.44 25.86 -0.85
C ASP A 18 -50.06 25.78 -1.52
N VAL A 19 -49.00 25.71 -0.72
CA VAL A 19 -47.61 25.61 -1.23
C VAL A 19 -47.40 24.29 -1.96
N ALA A 20 -47.89 23.17 -1.41
CA ALA A 20 -47.78 21.85 -2.03
C ALA A 20 -48.52 21.78 -3.38
N THR A 21 -49.59 22.55 -3.57
CA THR A 21 -50.31 22.65 -4.84
C THR A 21 -49.46 23.40 -5.87
N VAL A 22 -48.87 24.53 -5.50
CA VAL A 22 -47.95 25.27 -6.38
C VAL A 22 -46.76 24.40 -6.78
N LEU A 23 -46.12 23.71 -5.83
CA LEU A 23 -44.98 22.81 -6.12
C LEU A 23 -45.35 21.69 -7.10
N ARG A 24 -46.56 21.11 -6.98
CA ARG A 24 -47.03 20.07 -7.90
C ARG A 24 -47.32 20.61 -9.30
N ASN A 25 -47.81 21.85 -9.41
CA ASN A 25 -48.10 22.48 -10.70
C ASN A 25 -46.84 22.86 -11.48
N VAL A 26 -45.75 23.19 -10.78
CA VAL A 26 -44.47 23.57 -11.40
C VAL A 26 -43.56 22.35 -11.63
N GLY A 27 -43.78 21.26 -10.89
CA GLY A 27 -42.96 20.05 -10.97
C GLY A 27 -43.03 19.35 -12.33
N SER A 28 -41.92 18.72 -12.73
CA SER A 28 -41.87 17.91 -13.95
C SER A 28 -42.76 16.68 -13.84
N PRO A 29 -43.39 16.21 -14.94
CA PRO A 29 -44.08 14.93 -14.95
C PRO A 29 -43.10 13.79 -14.64
N PHE A 30 -43.52 12.85 -13.81
CA PHE A 30 -42.73 11.70 -13.36
C PHE A 30 -41.35 12.08 -12.76
N PRO A 31 -41.32 12.90 -11.69
CA PRO A 31 -40.08 13.45 -11.14
C PRO A 31 -39.20 12.39 -10.44
N CYS A 32 -39.70 11.17 -10.26
CA CYS A 32 -39.00 10.05 -9.65
C CYS A 32 -39.30 8.77 -10.42
N ALA A 33 -38.29 7.89 -10.54
CA ALA A 33 -38.45 6.60 -11.18
C ALA A 33 -39.42 5.70 -10.39
N GLY A 34 -40.31 4.98 -11.09
CA GLY A 34 -41.29 4.09 -10.47
C GLY A 34 -40.66 3.02 -9.57
N LEU A 35 -39.55 2.41 -10.01
CA LEU A 35 -38.80 1.43 -9.21
C LEU A 35 -38.25 2.03 -7.90
N SER A 36 -37.79 3.28 -7.94
CA SER A 36 -37.35 3.99 -6.74
C SER A 36 -38.49 4.23 -5.76
N LEU A 37 -39.69 4.54 -6.27
CA LEU A 37 -40.89 4.72 -5.44
C LEU A 37 -41.32 3.39 -4.81
N GLU A 38 -41.25 2.28 -5.54
CA GLU A 38 -41.55 0.95 -4.98
C GLU A 38 -40.55 0.54 -3.90
N ALA A 39 -39.25 0.82 -4.09
CA ALA A 39 -38.23 0.58 -3.06
C ALA A 39 -38.51 1.39 -1.78
N VAL A 40 -38.87 2.67 -1.92
CA VAL A 40 -39.26 3.51 -0.78
C VAL A 40 -40.52 2.96 -0.10
N ARG A 41 -41.55 2.56 -0.85
CA ARG A 41 -42.77 1.96 -0.27
C ARG A 41 -42.46 0.67 0.48
N ALA A 42 -41.63 -0.20 -0.08
CA ALA A 42 -41.21 -1.44 0.57
C ALA A 42 -40.47 -1.15 1.88
N GLN A 43 -39.56 -0.19 1.88
CA GLN A 43 -38.85 0.23 3.09
C GLN A 43 -39.79 0.86 4.12
N MET A 44 -40.75 1.69 3.72
CA MET A 44 -41.71 2.28 4.67
C MET A 44 -42.57 1.21 5.38
N ARG A 45 -42.79 0.04 4.76
CA ARG A 45 -43.54 -1.06 5.39
C ARG A 45 -42.74 -1.77 6.49
N THR A 46 -41.42 -1.61 6.56
CA THR A 46 -40.61 -2.18 7.66
C THR A 46 -40.85 -1.45 8.99
N GLY A 47 -41.49 -0.28 8.95
CA GLY A 47 -41.82 0.52 10.12
C GLY A 47 -40.65 1.31 10.69
N ASP A 48 -40.96 2.14 11.69
CA ASP A 48 -40.02 3.09 12.28
C ASP A 48 -38.91 2.42 13.13
N ALA A 49 -39.14 1.20 13.62
CA ALA A 49 -38.16 0.48 14.43
C ALA A 49 -36.83 0.23 13.68
N ALA A 50 -36.89 -0.16 12.40
CA ALA A 50 -35.71 -0.37 11.58
C ALA A 50 -34.96 0.94 11.30
N LEU A 51 -35.71 2.04 11.12
CA LEU A 51 -35.15 3.38 10.98
C LEU A 51 -34.43 3.82 12.26
N GLU A 52 -35.05 3.63 13.42
CA GLU A 52 -34.48 3.97 14.72
C GLU A 52 -33.23 3.15 15.03
N GLU A 53 -33.22 1.87 14.67
CA GLU A 53 -32.03 1.00 14.77
C GLU A 53 -30.88 1.51 13.89
N HIS A 54 -31.14 1.81 12.61
CA HIS A 54 -30.13 2.39 11.72
C HIS A 54 -29.60 3.73 12.24
N VAL A 55 -30.48 4.61 12.74
CA VAL A 55 -30.06 5.89 13.34
C VAL A 55 -29.20 5.68 14.58
N ARG A 56 -29.55 4.72 15.45
CA ARG A 56 -28.74 4.37 16.63
C ARG A 56 -27.37 3.84 16.21
N ALA A 57 -27.30 2.94 15.24
CA ALA A 57 -26.04 2.39 14.71
C ALA A 57 -25.14 3.49 14.15
N ILE A 58 -25.67 4.38 13.30
CA ILE A 58 -24.90 5.52 12.75
C ILE A 58 -24.40 6.45 13.85
N ARG A 59 -25.20 6.74 14.89
CA ARG A 59 -24.77 7.60 16.00
C ARG A 59 -23.64 6.95 16.81
N ALA A 60 -23.77 5.66 17.12
CA ALA A 60 -22.74 4.91 17.83
C ALA A 60 -21.45 4.81 17.02
N GLY A 61 -21.55 4.42 15.74
CA GLY A 61 -20.40 4.32 14.84
C GLY A 61 -19.69 5.65 14.61
N ARG A 62 -20.45 6.75 14.52
CA ARG A 62 -19.89 8.10 14.43
C ARG A 62 -19.11 8.49 15.68
N GLY A 63 -19.63 8.16 16.86
CA GLY A 63 -18.92 8.38 18.13
C GLY A 63 -17.57 7.67 18.15
N ARG A 64 -17.55 6.37 17.80
CA ARG A 64 -16.32 5.57 17.72
C ARG A 64 -15.33 6.09 16.68
N LEU A 65 -15.81 6.50 15.51
CA LEU A 65 -14.96 7.08 14.47
C LEU A 65 -14.33 8.40 14.93
N MET A 66 -15.11 9.30 15.54
CA MET A 66 -14.60 10.57 16.06
C MET A 66 -13.59 10.35 17.19
N GLU A 67 -13.87 9.41 18.10
CA GLU A 67 -12.94 9.04 19.18
C GLU A 67 -11.61 8.49 18.63
N THR A 68 -11.68 7.60 17.63
CA THR A 68 -10.49 7.03 16.99
C THR A 68 -9.68 8.11 16.26
N LEU A 69 -10.34 8.96 15.47
CA LEU A 69 -9.68 10.09 14.80
C LEU A 69 -9.02 11.03 15.82
N SER A 70 -9.72 11.37 16.90
CA SER A 70 -9.15 12.21 17.97
C SER A 70 -7.93 11.56 18.63
N ARG A 71 -7.94 10.24 18.89
CA ARG A 71 -6.78 9.50 19.41
C ARG A 71 -5.59 9.54 18.46
N LEU A 72 -5.86 9.53 17.15
CA LEU A 72 -4.85 9.62 16.10
C LEU A 72 -4.43 11.07 15.79
N GLY A 73 -4.85 12.04 16.60
CA GLY A 73 -4.51 13.46 16.46
C GLY A 73 -5.21 14.16 15.29
N ILE A 74 -6.32 13.60 14.79
CA ILE A 74 -7.10 14.16 13.69
C ILE A 74 -8.28 14.96 14.26
N GLU A 75 -8.29 16.25 13.95
CA GLU A 75 -9.40 17.12 14.33
C GLU A 75 -10.64 16.85 13.48
N THR A 76 -11.82 16.91 14.11
CA THR A 76 -13.10 16.73 13.43
C THR A 76 -14.08 17.83 13.84
N GLY A 77 -14.85 18.33 12.87
CA GLY A 77 -15.96 19.24 13.18
C GLY A 77 -17.11 18.54 13.94
N PRO A 78 -18.10 19.28 14.49
CA PRO A 78 -19.23 18.71 15.23
C PRO A 78 -20.17 17.91 14.29
N ALA A 79 -19.81 16.66 14.00
CA ALA A 79 -20.46 15.84 13.01
C ALA A 79 -21.88 15.43 13.46
N GLN A 80 -22.91 15.90 12.75
CA GLN A 80 -24.31 15.52 13.00
C GLN A 80 -24.89 14.59 11.91
N GLY A 81 -24.17 14.41 10.80
CA GLY A 81 -24.61 13.60 9.66
C GLY A 81 -24.16 12.13 9.72
N ASN A 82 -24.30 11.42 8.59
CA ASN A 82 -23.83 10.03 8.41
C ASN A 82 -22.37 9.94 7.93
N PHE A 83 -21.59 10.98 8.19
CA PHE A 83 -20.18 11.08 7.83
C PHE A 83 -19.47 11.98 8.84
N VAL A 84 -18.16 11.82 8.92
CA VAL A 84 -17.23 12.70 9.64
C VAL A 84 -16.32 13.37 8.62
N LEU A 85 -16.01 14.64 8.85
CA LEU A 85 -14.98 15.36 8.12
C LEU A 85 -13.80 15.48 9.08
N GLY A 86 -12.67 14.86 8.74
CA GLY A 86 -11.43 14.96 9.51
C GLY A 86 -10.40 15.77 8.73
N GLU A 87 -9.62 16.59 9.44
CA GLU A 87 -8.53 17.40 8.89
C GLU A 87 -7.21 16.64 9.04
N PHE A 88 -6.56 16.31 7.92
CA PHE A 88 -5.35 15.47 7.89
C PHE A 88 -4.09 16.25 7.51
N ASP A 89 -4.22 17.56 7.25
CA ASP A 89 -3.13 18.46 6.85
C ASP A 89 -2.28 17.84 5.72
N THR A 90 -0.95 17.93 5.84
CA THR A 90 0.01 17.38 4.88
C THR A 90 -0.11 15.86 4.68
N ARG A 91 -0.73 15.13 5.63
CA ARG A 91 -0.93 13.67 5.56
C ARG A 91 -2.17 13.27 4.75
N SER A 92 -2.95 14.22 4.26
CA SER A 92 -4.21 13.94 3.54
C SER A 92 -4.04 13.01 2.34
N ASP A 93 -3.04 13.25 1.48
CA ASP A 93 -2.82 12.41 0.29
C ASP A 93 -2.33 11.00 0.69
N PHE A 94 -1.41 10.92 1.66
CA PHE A 94 -0.91 9.65 2.21
C PHE A 94 -2.04 8.80 2.79
N VAL A 95 -2.86 9.37 3.68
CA VAL A 95 -3.98 8.64 4.30
C VAL A 95 -5.04 8.28 3.26
N PHE A 96 -5.38 9.18 2.33
CA PHE A 96 -6.32 8.89 1.26
C PHE A 96 -5.89 7.69 0.41
N ARG A 97 -4.61 7.65 0.01
CA ARG A 97 -4.06 6.54 -0.80
C ARG A 97 -3.83 5.28 0.02
N GLY A 98 -3.41 5.39 1.28
CA GLY A 98 -3.28 4.25 2.20
C GLY A 98 -4.62 3.56 2.43
N LEU A 99 -5.69 4.32 2.73
CA LEU A 99 -7.05 3.76 2.83
C LEU A 99 -7.48 3.10 1.51
N ASN A 100 -7.17 3.71 0.37
CA ASN A 100 -7.46 3.15 -0.94
C ASN A 100 -6.73 1.82 -1.19
N ALA A 101 -5.46 1.69 -0.78
CA ALA A 101 -4.68 0.47 -0.87
C ALA A 101 -5.28 -0.66 -0.01
N LEU A 102 -5.81 -0.31 1.17
CA LEU A 102 -6.55 -1.22 2.04
C LEU A 102 -8.00 -1.47 1.59
N GLY A 103 -8.40 -0.93 0.43
CA GLY A 103 -9.74 -1.10 -0.15
C GLY A 103 -10.85 -0.33 0.57
N VAL A 104 -10.51 0.73 1.30
CA VAL A 104 -11.44 1.65 1.97
C VAL A 104 -11.50 2.95 1.16
N ARG A 105 -12.68 3.25 0.61
CA ARG A 105 -12.88 4.47 -0.21
C ARG A 105 -13.42 5.60 0.65
N VAL A 106 -12.72 6.73 0.66
CA VAL A 106 -13.17 7.99 1.26
C VAL A 106 -13.21 9.09 0.20
N ARG A 107 -13.75 10.27 0.55
CA ARG A 107 -13.83 11.39 -0.38
C ARG A 107 -12.95 12.55 0.07
N ARG A 108 -12.15 13.07 -0.87
CA ARG A 108 -11.37 14.31 -0.72
C ARG A 108 -11.91 15.46 -1.57
N PHE A 109 -11.46 16.69 -1.30
CA PHE A 109 -11.91 17.90 -1.99
C PHE A 109 -10.75 18.81 -2.43
N PRO A 110 -9.82 18.34 -3.28
CA PRO A 110 -8.59 19.07 -3.63
C PRO A 110 -8.84 20.42 -4.31
N HIS A 111 -10.02 20.63 -4.90
CA HIS A 111 -10.41 21.89 -5.56
C HIS A 111 -11.13 22.88 -4.63
N ARG A 112 -11.17 22.61 -3.32
CA ARG A 112 -11.79 23.48 -2.32
C ARG A 112 -10.73 23.87 -1.28
N PRO A 113 -10.10 25.05 -1.40
CA PRO A 113 -8.99 25.45 -0.55
C PRO A 113 -9.28 25.37 0.96
N GLU A 114 -10.55 25.51 1.36
CA GLU A 114 -10.96 25.51 2.77
C GLU A 114 -10.99 24.12 3.40
N ILE A 115 -10.99 23.06 2.58
CA ILE A 115 -11.08 21.65 3.01
C ILE A 115 -10.26 20.75 2.08
N SER A 116 -9.18 21.28 1.50
CA SER A 116 -8.34 20.56 0.53
C SER A 116 -7.67 19.35 1.17
N ASP A 117 -7.34 19.48 2.45
CA ASP A 117 -6.64 18.48 3.24
C ASP A 117 -7.60 17.64 4.09
N ALA A 118 -8.91 17.90 4.00
CA ALA A 118 -9.92 17.17 4.72
C ALA A 118 -10.35 15.89 3.99
N LEU A 119 -10.57 14.82 4.75
CA LEU A 119 -11.22 13.61 4.26
C LEU A 119 -12.64 13.49 4.82
N ARG A 120 -13.60 13.33 3.92
CA ARG A 120 -15.00 13.00 4.25
C ARG A 120 -15.17 11.49 4.30
N ILE A 121 -15.31 10.98 5.52
CA ILE A 121 -15.39 9.57 5.85
C ILE A 121 -16.85 9.23 6.15
N THR A 122 -17.46 8.34 5.36
CA THR A 122 -18.84 7.89 5.61
C THR A 122 -18.84 6.90 6.77
N VAL A 123 -19.76 7.06 7.71
CA VAL A 123 -19.90 6.16 8.86
C VAL A 123 -20.66 4.90 8.39
N PRO A 124 -20.08 3.70 8.46
CA PRO A 124 -20.80 2.47 8.19
C PRO A 124 -21.88 2.22 9.25
N ASP A 125 -22.98 1.61 8.85
CA ASP A 125 -24.09 1.24 9.75
C ASP A 125 -23.94 -0.19 10.32
N GLN A 126 -23.00 -0.97 9.79
CA GLN A 126 -22.69 -2.32 10.24
C GLN A 126 -21.36 -2.36 11.00
N GLN A 127 -21.25 -3.29 11.96
CA GLN A 127 -20.07 -3.41 12.83
C GLN A 127 -18.80 -3.78 12.04
N GLU A 128 -18.84 -4.82 11.21
CA GLU A 128 -17.66 -5.32 10.50
C GLU A 128 -17.03 -4.26 9.57
N PRO A 129 -17.79 -3.56 8.70
CA PRO A 129 -17.22 -2.46 7.91
C PRO A 129 -16.71 -1.28 8.74
N LEU A 130 -17.31 -1.03 9.92
CA LEU A 130 -16.82 -0.01 10.84
C LEU A 130 -15.46 -0.42 11.42
N GLU A 131 -15.30 -1.64 11.93
CA GLU A 131 -14.00 -2.11 12.45
C GLU A 131 -12.93 -2.04 11.38
N ARG A 132 -13.22 -2.52 10.17
CA ARG A 132 -12.28 -2.45 9.05
C ARG A 132 -11.87 -1.01 8.70
N LEU A 133 -12.80 -0.05 8.79
CA LEU A 133 -12.48 1.37 8.60
C LEU A 133 -11.55 1.90 9.70
N LEU A 134 -11.83 1.57 10.96
CA LEU A 134 -11.02 2.02 12.09
C LEU A 134 -9.62 1.43 12.04
N GLU A 135 -9.50 0.12 11.79
CA GLU A 135 -8.23 -0.58 11.64
C GLU A 135 -7.42 0.00 10.48
N ALA A 136 -8.05 0.32 9.35
CA ALA A 136 -7.37 0.94 8.22
C ALA A 136 -6.84 2.35 8.55
N LEU A 137 -7.61 3.16 9.29
CA LEU A 137 -7.17 4.48 9.76
C LEU A 137 -5.99 4.37 10.72
N GLU A 138 -6.05 3.43 11.66
CA GLU A 138 -4.95 3.15 12.59
C GLU A 138 -3.71 2.61 11.85
N THR A 139 -3.90 1.78 10.84
CA THR A 139 -2.78 1.28 10.03
C THR A 139 -2.10 2.41 9.25
N CYS A 140 -2.86 3.39 8.77
CA CYS A 140 -2.31 4.60 8.14
C CYS A 140 -1.61 5.56 9.11
N LEU A 141 -2.00 5.64 10.38
CA LEU A 141 -1.60 6.74 11.27
C LEU A 141 -0.85 6.30 12.53
N ALA A 142 -0.89 5.02 12.87
CA ALA A 142 -0.29 4.42 14.05
C ALA A 142 0.20 2.99 13.73
N PRO A 143 1.17 2.85 12.80
CA PRO A 143 1.80 1.56 12.55
C PRO A 143 2.47 1.01 13.81
N GLU A 144 2.51 -0.31 13.91
CA GLU A 144 3.17 -1.05 14.98
C GLU A 144 4.54 -1.56 14.56
N ALA A 145 4.84 -1.62 13.26
CA ALA A 145 6.14 -2.01 12.73
C ALA A 145 6.37 -1.50 11.30
N LEU A 146 7.64 -1.49 10.92
CA LEU A 146 8.11 -1.20 9.57
C LEU A 146 8.73 -2.44 8.95
N LEU A 147 8.31 -2.76 7.73
CA LEU A 147 8.81 -3.88 6.94
C LEU A 147 9.58 -3.30 5.76
N PHE A 148 10.80 -3.74 5.53
CA PHE A 148 11.64 -3.26 4.45
C PHE A 148 11.91 -4.38 3.46
N ASP A 149 11.79 -4.09 2.16
CA ASP A 149 12.59 -4.83 1.21
C ASP A 149 14.09 -4.55 1.43
N LEU A 150 14.93 -5.45 0.95
CA LEU A 150 16.38 -5.32 1.06
C LEU A 150 16.95 -4.66 -0.19
N ASP A 151 16.69 -5.23 -1.36
CA ASP A 151 17.25 -4.79 -2.64
C ASP A 151 16.67 -3.46 -3.09
N GLY A 152 17.50 -2.50 -3.51
CA GLY A 152 17.03 -1.20 -4.00
C GLY A 152 16.45 -0.27 -2.92
N VAL A 153 16.27 -0.78 -1.70
CA VAL A 153 15.79 -0.03 -0.52
C VAL A 153 16.92 0.18 0.50
N ILE A 154 17.54 -0.90 0.96
CA ILE A 154 18.64 -0.86 1.94
C ILE A 154 19.98 -1.18 1.28
N ALA A 155 20.00 -2.18 0.40
CA ALA A 155 21.20 -2.65 -0.30
C ALA A 155 21.29 -2.06 -1.71
N ASP A 156 22.44 -1.48 -2.04
CA ASP A 156 22.75 -1.08 -3.41
C ASP A 156 23.17 -2.32 -4.20
N VAL A 157 22.36 -2.67 -5.20
CA VAL A 157 22.52 -3.87 -6.02
C VAL A 157 22.83 -3.59 -7.49
N GLU A 158 23.08 -2.34 -7.86
CA GLU A 158 23.37 -1.96 -9.25
C GLU A 158 24.61 -2.67 -9.80
N GLU A 159 25.64 -2.85 -8.97
CA GLU A 159 26.88 -3.54 -9.34
C GLU A 159 26.93 -5.00 -8.87
N SER A 160 25.89 -5.49 -8.20
CA SER A 160 25.76 -6.89 -7.77
C SER A 160 24.67 -7.64 -8.56
N TYR A 161 23.44 -7.73 -8.05
CA TYR A 161 22.37 -8.52 -8.65
C TYR A 161 22.04 -8.05 -10.08
N ARG A 162 21.91 -6.74 -10.29
CA ARG A 162 21.60 -6.19 -11.62
C ARG A 162 22.72 -6.49 -12.61
N LEU A 163 23.97 -6.33 -12.19
CA LEU A 163 25.12 -6.67 -13.03
C LEU A 163 25.23 -8.19 -13.27
N CYS A 164 24.85 -9.02 -12.31
CA CYS A 164 24.78 -10.47 -12.47
C CYS A 164 23.78 -10.86 -13.55
N VAL A 165 22.59 -10.25 -13.59
CA VAL A 165 21.61 -10.48 -14.67
C VAL A 165 22.23 -10.19 -16.05
N LEU A 166 22.87 -9.01 -16.20
CA LEU A 166 23.47 -8.60 -17.47
C LEU A 166 24.63 -9.53 -17.90
N LYS A 167 25.54 -9.86 -16.98
CA LYS A 167 26.69 -10.72 -17.26
C LYS A 167 26.29 -12.17 -17.49
N THR A 168 25.28 -12.66 -16.79
CA THR A 168 24.75 -14.01 -17.01
C THR A 168 24.13 -14.08 -18.40
N ALA A 169 23.29 -13.12 -18.79
CA ALA A 169 22.75 -13.04 -20.14
C ALA A 169 23.86 -13.01 -21.21
N GLY A 170 24.90 -12.19 -20.99
CA GLY A 170 26.06 -12.09 -21.88
C GLY A 170 26.85 -13.39 -22.01
N THR A 171 26.93 -14.20 -20.96
CA THR A 171 27.59 -15.52 -20.99
C THR A 171 26.90 -16.48 -21.96
N PHE A 172 25.59 -16.33 -22.14
CA PHE A 172 24.80 -17.09 -23.10
C PHE A 172 24.59 -16.36 -24.45
N GLY A 173 25.33 -15.26 -24.68
CA GLY A 173 25.34 -14.54 -25.96
C GLY A 173 24.22 -13.51 -26.14
N VAL A 174 23.53 -13.10 -25.07
CA VAL A 174 22.49 -12.06 -25.10
C VAL A 174 23.03 -10.80 -24.43
N GLU A 175 23.08 -9.69 -25.17
CA GLU A 175 23.42 -8.38 -24.61
C GLU A 175 22.14 -7.67 -24.18
N VAL A 176 22.07 -7.26 -22.92
CA VAL A 176 20.99 -6.45 -22.35
C VAL A 176 21.59 -5.17 -21.78
N THR A 177 20.94 -4.05 -22.01
CA THR A 177 21.33 -2.76 -21.42
C THR A 177 20.72 -2.58 -20.03
N ARG A 178 21.35 -1.74 -19.18
CA ARG A 178 20.78 -1.37 -17.87
C ARG A 178 19.38 -0.78 -17.99
N GLU A 179 19.15 0.06 -19.02
CA GLU A 179 17.86 0.68 -19.28
C GLU A 179 16.78 -0.36 -19.61
N GLU A 180 17.09 -1.36 -20.44
CA GLU A 180 16.16 -2.45 -20.73
C GLU A 180 15.83 -3.25 -19.48
N LEU A 181 16.84 -3.61 -18.68
CA LEU A 181 16.63 -4.34 -17.43
C LEU A 181 15.76 -3.54 -16.44
N ALA A 182 16.05 -2.25 -16.23
CA ALA A 182 15.26 -1.38 -15.37
C ALA A 182 13.78 -1.33 -15.83
N ASN A 183 13.54 -1.22 -17.14
CA ASN A 183 12.20 -1.24 -17.72
C ASN A 183 11.49 -2.59 -17.53
N MET A 184 12.22 -3.71 -17.50
CA MET A 184 11.65 -5.04 -17.21
C MET A 184 11.24 -5.16 -15.74
N VAL A 185 12.08 -4.68 -14.82
CA VAL A 185 11.77 -4.67 -13.37
C VAL A 185 10.54 -3.81 -13.09
N LEU A 186 10.42 -2.63 -13.71
CA LEU A 186 9.27 -1.74 -13.56
C LEU A 186 7.96 -2.32 -14.10
N LYS A 187 8.00 -3.33 -14.96
CA LYS A 187 6.79 -4.05 -15.39
C LYS A 187 6.32 -5.09 -14.35
N GLY A 188 7.16 -5.42 -13.38
CA GLY A 188 6.91 -6.45 -12.36
C GLY A 188 7.27 -7.86 -12.84
N ASP A 189 7.00 -8.85 -11.98
CA ASP A 189 7.39 -10.25 -12.17
C ASP A 189 8.91 -10.42 -12.27
N ALA A 190 9.62 -9.72 -11.39
CA ALA A 190 11.08 -9.58 -11.39
C ALA A 190 11.74 -9.80 -10.01
N ASN A 191 11.02 -10.40 -9.04
CA ASN A 191 11.54 -10.67 -7.69
C ASN A 191 12.45 -11.89 -7.58
N ASN A 192 12.75 -12.54 -8.71
CA ASN A 192 13.72 -13.63 -8.78
C ASN A 192 14.60 -13.38 -10.01
N ASP A 193 15.84 -12.95 -9.76
CA ASP A 193 16.75 -12.59 -10.84
C ASP A 193 17.17 -13.79 -11.71
N TRP A 194 17.15 -15.02 -11.19
CA TRP A 194 17.42 -16.22 -12.00
C TRP A 194 16.29 -16.45 -13.01
N VAL A 195 15.05 -16.35 -12.56
CA VAL A 195 13.86 -16.48 -13.43
C VAL A 195 13.79 -15.32 -14.42
N LEU A 196 14.09 -14.09 -13.99
CA LEU A 196 14.17 -12.92 -14.88
C LEU A 196 15.22 -13.13 -15.97
N THR A 197 16.44 -13.55 -15.61
CA THR A 197 17.52 -13.82 -16.56
C THR A 197 17.15 -14.97 -17.50
N HIS A 198 16.56 -16.05 -16.99
CA HIS A 198 16.11 -17.17 -17.81
C HIS A 198 15.02 -16.73 -18.81
N ARG A 199 14.08 -15.88 -18.39
CA ARG A 199 13.05 -15.31 -19.28
C ARG A 199 13.67 -14.41 -20.36
N ILE A 200 14.63 -13.55 -19.99
CA ILE A 200 15.39 -12.74 -20.96
C ILE A 200 16.01 -13.61 -22.05
N LEU A 201 16.65 -14.72 -21.65
CA LEU A 201 17.30 -15.66 -22.58
C LEU A 201 16.27 -16.34 -23.50
N ALA A 202 15.16 -16.82 -22.93
CA ALA A 202 14.08 -17.44 -23.68
C ALA A 202 13.46 -16.48 -24.72
N ASP A 203 13.25 -15.21 -24.36
CA ASP A 203 12.73 -14.18 -25.26
C ASP A 203 13.67 -13.89 -26.45
N HIS A 204 14.97 -14.16 -26.29
CA HIS A 204 15.99 -14.07 -27.34
C HIS A 204 16.21 -15.40 -28.09
N GLY A 205 15.39 -16.42 -27.82
CA GLY A 205 15.46 -17.72 -28.49
C GLY A 205 16.61 -18.62 -28.00
N ILE A 206 17.18 -18.33 -26.83
CA ILE A 206 18.18 -19.18 -26.18
C ILE A 206 17.47 -20.21 -25.31
N ASP A 207 17.60 -21.49 -25.65
CA ASP A 207 17.09 -22.61 -24.86
C ASP A 207 18.16 -23.10 -23.89
N VAL A 208 18.05 -22.70 -22.63
CA VAL A 208 18.94 -23.08 -21.53
C VAL A 208 18.10 -23.37 -20.30
N SER A 209 18.48 -24.38 -19.52
CA SER A 209 17.79 -24.71 -18.26
C SER A 209 17.97 -23.62 -17.21
N LEU A 210 16.96 -23.42 -16.36
CA LEU A 210 17.04 -22.50 -15.22
C LEU A 210 18.23 -22.85 -14.31
N GLU A 211 18.55 -24.13 -14.12
CA GLU A 211 19.69 -24.56 -13.31
C GLU A 211 21.02 -23.99 -13.83
N ALA A 212 21.28 -24.09 -15.14
CA ALA A 212 22.49 -23.55 -15.75
C ALA A 212 22.55 -22.01 -15.67
N VAL A 213 21.40 -21.32 -15.75
CA VAL A 213 21.32 -19.87 -15.53
C VAL A 213 21.66 -19.53 -14.08
N THR A 214 21.09 -20.26 -13.12
CA THR A 214 21.37 -20.09 -11.70
C THR A 214 22.84 -20.36 -11.36
N GLU A 215 23.45 -21.41 -11.91
CA GLU A 215 24.88 -21.72 -11.69
C GLU A 215 25.78 -20.59 -12.21
N ALA A 216 25.57 -20.14 -13.45
CA ALA A 216 26.34 -19.05 -14.04
C ALA A 216 26.16 -17.73 -13.25
N TYR A 217 24.93 -17.45 -12.82
CA TYR A 217 24.62 -16.30 -11.98
C TYR A 217 25.34 -16.37 -10.63
N GLN A 218 25.25 -17.52 -9.95
CA GLN A 218 25.83 -17.72 -8.61
C GLN A 218 27.35 -17.64 -8.62
N GLU A 219 28.00 -18.16 -9.66
CA GLU A 219 29.46 -18.02 -9.81
C GLU A 219 29.89 -16.55 -9.92
N LEU A 220 29.12 -15.72 -10.64
CA LEU A 220 29.37 -14.29 -10.73
C LEU A 220 29.08 -13.56 -9.41
N TYR A 221 28.01 -13.94 -8.72
CA TYR A 221 27.57 -13.29 -7.49
C TYR A 221 28.48 -13.61 -6.30
N LEU A 222 28.73 -14.89 -6.02
CA LEU A 222 29.56 -15.37 -4.91
C LEU A 222 31.05 -15.27 -5.22
N GLY A 223 31.41 -15.32 -6.50
CA GLY A 223 32.78 -15.39 -6.96
C GLY A 223 33.32 -16.80 -7.03
N THR A 224 34.60 -16.91 -7.39
CA THR A 224 35.33 -18.17 -7.50
C THR A 224 36.51 -18.18 -6.53
N SER A 225 37.22 -19.31 -6.45
CA SER A 225 38.49 -19.39 -5.71
C SER A 225 39.56 -18.38 -6.18
N THR A 226 39.39 -17.81 -7.38
CA THR A 226 40.38 -16.93 -8.02
C THR A 226 39.88 -15.52 -8.27
N SER A 227 38.60 -15.22 -8.03
CA SER A 227 38.02 -13.90 -8.32
C SER A 227 36.93 -13.57 -7.31
N PRO A 228 36.94 -12.35 -6.73
CA PRO A 228 35.89 -11.94 -5.79
C PRO A 228 34.54 -11.89 -6.51
N GLY A 229 33.49 -12.24 -5.78
CA GLY A 229 32.12 -12.16 -6.26
C GLY A 229 31.61 -10.73 -6.32
N LEU A 230 30.58 -10.49 -7.14
CA LEU A 230 29.93 -9.19 -7.23
C LEU A 230 29.17 -8.79 -5.96
N ARG A 231 28.87 -9.73 -5.05
CA ARG A 231 28.32 -9.38 -3.72
C ARG A 231 29.23 -8.45 -2.91
N GLU A 232 30.54 -8.49 -3.17
CA GLU A 232 31.52 -7.67 -2.43
C GLU A 232 31.37 -6.17 -2.74
N SER A 233 30.82 -5.80 -3.91
CA SER A 233 30.56 -4.40 -4.27
C SER A 233 29.28 -3.82 -3.68
N GLU A 234 28.46 -4.63 -3.00
CA GLU A 234 27.25 -4.12 -2.33
C GLU A 234 27.61 -3.19 -1.18
N GLY A 235 26.80 -2.15 -1.01
CA GLY A 235 26.89 -1.21 0.12
C GLY A 235 25.51 -0.72 0.54
N LEU A 236 25.48 0.10 1.58
CA LEU A 236 24.25 0.68 2.11
C LEU A 236 23.74 1.85 1.27
N LEU A 237 22.47 1.78 0.87
CA LEU A 237 21.70 2.93 0.38
C LEU A 237 21.22 3.82 1.53
N VAL A 238 20.95 3.20 2.67
CA VAL A 238 20.47 3.89 3.87
C VAL A 238 21.51 3.72 4.98
N PRO A 239 22.05 4.84 5.52
CA PRO A 239 22.96 4.78 6.63
C PRO A 239 22.36 4.04 7.85
N ARG A 240 23.21 3.28 8.56
CA ARG A 240 22.80 2.50 9.75
C ARG A 240 22.15 3.36 10.83
N ASP A 241 22.60 4.59 11.02
CA ASP A 241 22.05 5.53 12.02
C ASP A 241 20.61 5.93 11.70
N VAL A 242 20.27 6.11 10.41
CA VAL A 242 18.88 6.31 9.98
C VAL A 242 18.04 5.09 10.31
N LEU A 243 18.49 3.87 9.95
CA LEU A 243 17.77 2.63 10.29
C LEU A 243 17.63 2.43 11.81
N SER A 244 18.65 2.79 12.57
CA SER A 244 18.61 2.74 14.04
C SER A 244 17.57 3.70 14.61
N SER A 245 17.42 4.90 14.03
CA SER A 245 16.40 5.86 14.46
C SER A 245 14.97 5.34 14.23
N PHE A 246 14.75 4.54 13.18
CA PHE A 246 13.48 3.83 12.99
C PHE A 246 13.31 2.72 14.03
N ALA A 247 14.35 1.92 14.27
CA ALA A 247 14.32 0.82 15.25
C ALA A 247 14.06 1.30 16.68
N GLU A 248 14.47 2.52 17.02
CA GLU A 248 14.15 3.17 18.30
C GLU A 248 12.66 3.50 18.45
N ARG A 249 11.95 3.74 17.34
CA ARG A 249 10.52 4.08 17.33
C ARG A 249 9.63 2.85 17.17
N LEU A 250 9.98 1.94 16.26
CA LEU A 250 9.16 0.80 15.88
C LEU A 250 10.04 -0.44 15.61
N PRO A 251 9.55 -1.66 15.92
CA PRO A 251 10.15 -2.89 15.45
C PRO A 251 10.31 -2.91 13.92
N LEU A 252 11.47 -3.36 13.46
CA LEU A 252 11.77 -3.50 12.03
C LEU A 252 11.81 -4.98 11.62
N ALA A 253 11.44 -5.25 10.37
CA ALA A 253 11.67 -6.55 9.75
C ALA A 253 12.10 -6.43 8.28
N ILE A 254 12.83 -7.43 7.80
CA ILE A 254 13.18 -7.60 6.38
C ILE A 254 12.18 -8.53 5.70
N VAL A 255 11.76 -8.19 4.49
CA VAL A 255 10.94 -9.01 3.59
C VAL A 255 11.57 -9.00 2.20
N THR A 256 12.45 -9.96 1.94
CA THR A 256 13.28 -9.97 0.73
C THR A 256 13.05 -11.19 -0.15
N GLY A 257 13.26 -11.02 -1.45
CA GLY A 257 13.36 -12.11 -2.40
C GLY A 257 14.75 -12.76 -2.44
N ARG A 258 15.73 -12.31 -1.63
CA ARG A 258 17.06 -12.93 -1.56
C ARG A 258 17.04 -14.29 -0.86
N PRO A 259 17.91 -15.23 -1.27
CA PRO A 259 18.26 -16.40 -0.48
C PRO A 259 18.76 -16.00 0.91
N ARG A 260 18.42 -16.79 1.94
CA ARG A 260 18.76 -16.51 3.34
C ARG A 260 20.25 -16.25 3.55
N GLU A 261 21.11 -17.11 3.01
CA GLU A 261 22.56 -17.00 3.19
C GLU A 261 23.11 -15.66 2.65
N GLU A 262 22.60 -15.21 1.50
CA GLU A 262 23.04 -13.98 0.83
C GLU A 262 22.57 -12.74 1.59
N ALA A 263 21.33 -12.77 2.08
CA ALA A 263 20.77 -11.68 2.88
C ALA A 263 21.42 -11.59 4.27
N GLU A 264 21.61 -12.71 4.96
CA GLU A 264 22.30 -12.74 6.27
C GLU A 264 23.75 -12.29 6.14
N TRP A 265 24.46 -12.70 5.08
CA TRP A 265 25.81 -12.23 4.80
C TRP A 265 25.87 -10.70 4.64
N PHE A 266 24.95 -10.11 3.86
CA PHE A 266 24.90 -8.66 3.67
C PHE A 266 24.58 -7.93 4.98
N LEU A 267 23.58 -8.40 5.73
CA LEU A 267 23.20 -7.79 7.01
C LEU A 267 24.36 -7.86 8.02
N ASP A 268 25.09 -8.98 8.10
CA ASP A 268 26.25 -9.10 8.99
C ASP A 268 27.42 -8.22 8.55
N LYS A 269 27.72 -8.16 7.24
CA LYS A 269 28.77 -7.31 6.66
C LYS A 269 28.55 -5.84 7.00
N GLU A 270 27.34 -5.35 6.79
CA GLU A 270 26.95 -3.96 7.05
C GLU A 270 26.54 -3.73 8.52
N GLY A 271 26.66 -4.77 9.35
CA GLY A 271 26.41 -4.76 10.78
C GLY A 271 24.96 -4.56 11.19
N LEU A 272 23.98 -4.74 10.30
CA LEU A 272 22.55 -4.44 10.47
C LEU A 272 21.72 -5.51 11.21
N THR A 273 22.26 -6.72 11.41
CA THR A 273 21.52 -7.88 11.93
C THR A 273 20.80 -7.62 13.26
N ASP A 274 21.35 -6.77 14.12
CA ASP A 274 20.79 -6.44 15.43
C ASP A 274 19.59 -5.47 15.37
N LEU A 275 19.37 -4.78 14.25
CA LEU A 275 18.27 -3.82 14.10
C LEU A 275 16.94 -4.47 13.70
N PHE A 276 16.99 -5.64 13.04
CA PHE A 276 15.81 -6.31 12.51
C PHE A 276 15.36 -7.45 13.42
N ARG A 277 14.13 -7.33 13.95
CA ARG A 277 13.57 -8.31 14.90
C ARG A 277 13.03 -9.55 14.20
N ALA A 278 12.74 -9.46 12.91
CA ALA A 278 12.34 -10.58 12.08
C ALA A 278 12.88 -10.40 10.65
N CYS A 279 13.19 -11.50 9.98
CA CYS A 279 13.54 -11.51 8.57
C CYS A 279 12.76 -12.64 7.89
N VAL A 280 12.20 -12.35 6.72
CA VAL A 280 11.55 -13.31 5.84
C VAL A 280 12.32 -13.34 4.53
N PHE A 281 12.86 -14.50 4.21
CA PHE A 281 13.73 -14.72 3.05
C PHE A 281 13.01 -15.52 1.96
N MET A 282 13.66 -15.72 0.81
CA MET A 282 13.12 -16.47 -0.34
C MET A 282 12.55 -17.84 0.06
N GLU A 283 13.22 -18.55 0.97
CA GLU A 283 12.88 -19.92 1.36
C GLU A 283 11.67 -20.00 2.29
N ASP A 284 11.25 -18.88 2.89
CA ASP A 284 10.21 -18.84 3.92
C ASP A 284 8.78 -18.81 3.34
N GLY A 285 8.64 -18.66 2.02
CA GLY A 285 7.32 -18.62 1.39
C GLY A 285 7.35 -18.26 -0.10
N PRO A 286 6.17 -18.01 -0.70
CA PRO A 286 6.11 -17.52 -2.08
C PRO A 286 6.69 -16.10 -2.16
N LEU A 287 7.27 -15.78 -3.32
CA LEU A 287 7.82 -14.45 -3.59
C LEU A 287 6.72 -13.39 -3.76
N LYS A 288 7.08 -12.14 -3.48
CA LYS A 288 6.30 -10.96 -3.86
C LYS A 288 5.99 -11.05 -5.37
N PRO A 289 4.77 -10.68 -5.83
CA PRO A 289 3.72 -9.90 -5.18
C PRO A 289 2.72 -10.74 -4.34
N ASP A 290 3.06 -11.98 -3.99
CA ASP A 290 2.26 -12.71 -3.00
C ASP A 290 2.34 -12.00 -1.64
N PRO A 291 1.22 -11.80 -0.93
CA PRO A 291 1.21 -11.16 0.38
C PRO A 291 1.68 -12.04 1.55
N ALA A 292 1.86 -13.35 1.37
CA ALA A 292 2.28 -14.26 2.43
C ALA A 292 3.58 -13.85 3.14
N PRO A 293 4.68 -13.46 2.46
CA PRO A 293 5.92 -13.06 3.14
C PRO A 293 5.73 -11.81 4.03
N VAL A 294 4.92 -10.84 3.59
CA VAL A 294 4.60 -9.64 4.39
C VAL A 294 3.80 -10.01 5.64
N ARG A 295 2.80 -10.89 5.51
CA ARG A 295 2.03 -11.41 6.65
C ARG A 295 2.89 -12.26 7.59
N ALA A 296 3.85 -13.01 7.07
CA ALA A 296 4.78 -13.79 7.87
C ALA A 296 5.65 -12.86 8.74
N ALA A 297 6.15 -11.76 8.18
CA ALA A 297 6.91 -10.77 8.94
C ALA A 297 6.06 -10.11 10.04
N ALA A 298 4.84 -9.67 9.73
CA ALA A 298 3.91 -9.13 10.72
C ALA A 298 3.61 -10.14 11.84
N THR A 299 3.40 -11.41 11.48
CA THR A 299 3.18 -12.51 12.43
C THR A 299 4.39 -12.75 13.33
N ALA A 300 5.60 -12.76 12.77
CA ALA A 300 6.85 -12.94 13.51
C ALA A 300 7.10 -11.80 14.50
N LEU A 301 6.69 -10.57 14.16
CA LEU A 301 6.73 -9.41 15.05
C LEU A 301 5.58 -9.39 16.07
N GLY A 302 4.51 -10.15 15.84
CA GLY A 302 3.32 -10.17 16.69
C GLY A 302 2.45 -8.92 16.58
N VAL A 303 2.39 -8.31 15.40
CA VAL A 303 1.69 -7.04 15.14
C VAL A 303 0.67 -7.18 14.01
N GLY A 304 -0.32 -6.29 13.97
CA GLY A 304 -1.35 -6.25 12.92
C GLY A 304 -1.20 -5.08 11.96
N ARG A 305 -0.70 -3.94 12.43
CA ARG A 305 -0.61 -2.70 11.65
C ARG A 305 0.82 -2.46 11.20
N THR A 306 1.08 -2.58 9.90
CA THR A 306 2.44 -2.47 9.37
C THR A 306 2.49 -1.55 8.17
N TRP A 307 3.64 -0.88 8.00
CA TRP A 307 4.01 -0.24 6.73
C TRP A 307 5.06 -1.11 6.06
N MET A 308 4.99 -1.24 4.74
CA MET A 308 6.01 -1.92 3.96
C MET A 308 6.61 -0.96 2.95
N ILE A 309 7.94 -0.89 2.96
CA ILE A 309 8.76 -0.05 2.10
C ILE A 309 9.41 -0.92 1.05
N GLY A 310 9.25 -0.56 -0.23
CA GLY A 310 9.80 -1.28 -1.37
C GLY A 310 10.06 -0.37 -2.57
N ASP A 311 10.95 -0.78 -3.47
CA ASP A 311 11.29 -0.04 -4.68
C ASP A 311 10.61 -0.61 -5.94
N THR A 312 9.99 -1.78 -5.85
CA THR A 312 9.34 -2.42 -7.00
C THR A 312 7.80 -2.39 -6.93
N PRO A 313 7.12 -2.45 -8.09
CA PRO A 313 5.69 -2.68 -8.17
C PRO A 313 5.19 -3.91 -7.40
N ASP A 314 6.02 -4.95 -7.27
CA ASP A 314 5.63 -6.19 -6.61
C ASP A 314 5.63 -6.05 -5.08
N ASP A 315 6.51 -5.23 -4.52
CA ASP A 315 6.46 -4.84 -3.10
C ASP A 315 5.17 -4.14 -2.75
N ILE A 316 4.83 -3.13 -3.54
CA ILE A 316 3.61 -2.34 -3.36
C ILE A 316 2.37 -3.23 -3.41
N ARG A 317 2.33 -4.18 -4.34
CA ARG A 317 1.23 -5.15 -4.46
C ARG A 317 1.20 -6.14 -3.30
N ALA A 318 2.35 -6.67 -2.87
CA ALA A 318 2.44 -7.58 -1.74
C ALA A 318 1.94 -6.91 -0.46
N ALA A 319 2.42 -5.70 -0.18
CA ALA A 319 2.04 -4.87 0.95
C ALA A 319 0.52 -4.63 1.01
N ALA A 320 -0.05 -4.09 -0.07
CA ALA A 320 -1.47 -3.77 -0.13
C ALA A 320 -2.35 -5.03 0.06
N ARG A 321 -1.98 -6.16 -0.56
CA ARG A 321 -2.69 -7.44 -0.42
C ARG A 321 -2.52 -8.08 0.95
N ALA A 322 -1.48 -7.71 1.70
CA ALA A 322 -1.25 -8.16 3.06
C ALA A 322 -1.99 -7.32 4.10
N GLY A 323 -2.55 -6.16 3.71
CA GLY A 323 -3.16 -5.20 4.63
C GLY A 323 -2.16 -4.23 5.26
N ALA A 324 -0.92 -4.18 4.75
CA ALA A 324 0.08 -3.19 5.13
C ALA A 324 -0.11 -1.89 4.31
N ILE A 325 0.40 -0.77 4.80
CA ILE A 325 0.49 0.46 3.99
C ILE A 325 1.68 0.34 3.04
N PRO A 326 1.46 0.35 1.71
CA PRO A 326 2.55 0.32 0.74
C PRO A 326 3.22 1.69 0.62
N ILE A 327 4.52 1.75 0.83
CA ILE A 327 5.35 2.95 0.66
C ILE A 327 6.40 2.62 -0.41
N GLY A 328 6.42 3.42 -1.47
CA GLY A 328 7.43 3.31 -2.51
C GLY A 328 8.69 4.12 -2.15
N VAL A 329 9.85 3.66 -2.57
CA VAL A 329 11.07 4.46 -2.65
C VAL A 329 11.66 4.34 -4.04
N VAL A 330 12.26 5.41 -4.57
CA VAL A 330 12.93 5.35 -5.87
C VAL A 330 14.33 4.74 -5.68
N ALA A 331 14.54 3.54 -6.23
CA ALA A 331 15.86 2.92 -6.24
C ALA A 331 16.85 3.68 -7.16
N PRO A 332 18.15 3.73 -6.81
CA PRO A 332 19.20 4.23 -7.70
C PRO A 332 19.26 3.46 -9.02
N GLY A 333 19.84 4.07 -10.06
CA GLY A 333 19.99 3.43 -11.37
C GLY A 333 18.72 3.38 -12.23
N THR A 334 17.56 3.74 -11.67
CA THR A 334 16.27 3.81 -12.41
C THR A 334 15.94 5.23 -12.85
N ASP A 335 15.01 5.39 -13.81
CA ASP A 335 14.40 6.70 -14.10
C ASP A 335 13.44 7.08 -12.96
N PRO A 336 13.74 8.13 -12.16
CA PRO A 336 12.93 8.48 -11.00
C PRO A 336 11.47 8.78 -11.34
N ALA A 337 11.21 9.40 -12.49
CA ALA A 337 9.86 9.75 -12.89
C ALA A 337 9.05 8.51 -13.26
N ALA A 338 9.65 7.59 -14.03
CA ALA A 338 9.01 6.33 -14.41
C ALA A 338 8.78 5.43 -13.19
N SER A 339 9.77 5.29 -12.31
CA SER A 339 9.66 4.51 -11.07
C SER A 339 8.55 5.03 -10.16
N ALA A 340 8.50 6.35 -9.93
CA ALA A 340 7.46 6.93 -9.10
C ALA A 340 6.05 6.78 -9.69
N VAL A 341 5.90 6.80 -11.03
CA VAL A 341 4.62 6.50 -11.69
C VAL A 341 4.24 5.03 -11.48
N ALA A 342 5.15 4.09 -11.76
CA ALA A 342 4.88 2.65 -11.64
C ALA A 342 4.49 2.23 -10.21
N LEU A 343 5.17 2.79 -9.19
CA LEU A 343 4.87 2.55 -7.79
C LEU A 343 3.48 3.10 -7.41
N ARG A 344 3.14 4.32 -7.85
CA ARG A 344 1.82 4.92 -7.61
C ARG A 344 0.69 4.14 -8.29
N GLU A 345 0.89 3.71 -9.54
CA GLU A 345 -0.08 2.91 -10.28
C GLU A 345 -0.28 1.52 -9.66
N SER A 346 0.75 0.98 -9.01
CA SER A 346 0.69 -0.28 -8.27
C SER A 346 -0.04 -0.18 -6.93
N GLY A 347 -0.29 1.05 -6.45
CA GLY A 347 -1.08 1.31 -5.24
C GLY A 347 -0.32 1.94 -4.08
N ALA A 348 0.90 2.47 -4.30
CA ALA A 348 1.67 3.10 -3.24
C ALA A 348 0.92 4.28 -2.58
N ALA A 349 0.90 4.30 -1.25
CA ALA A 349 0.30 5.38 -0.46
C ALA A 349 1.09 6.68 -0.58
N THR A 350 2.41 6.56 -0.72
CA THR A 350 3.33 7.63 -1.10
C THR A 350 4.53 7.01 -1.81
N VAL A 351 5.31 7.85 -2.50
CA VAL A 351 6.61 7.47 -3.05
C VAL A 351 7.60 8.48 -2.52
N LEU A 352 8.60 7.99 -1.79
CA LEU A 352 9.67 8.77 -1.20
C LEU A 352 10.81 8.94 -2.21
N ASP A 353 11.43 10.11 -2.18
CA ASP A 353 12.68 10.33 -2.91
C ASP A 353 13.85 9.69 -2.14
N THR A 354 13.82 9.76 -0.80
CA THR A 354 14.77 9.10 0.09
C THR A 354 14.08 8.41 1.26
N ILE A 355 14.71 7.39 1.85
CA ILE A 355 14.15 6.70 3.02
C ILE A 355 14.04 7.62 4.25
N ASP A 356 14.91 8.63 4.36
CA ASP A 356 14.90 9.61 5.45
C ASP A 356 13.55 10.35 5.53
N ASP A 357 12.90 10.59 4.38
CA ASP A 357 11.59 11.26 4.29
C ASP A 357 10.48 10.48 5.03
N LEU A 358 10.69 9.19 5.32
CA LEU A 358 9.78 8.38 6.12
C LEU A 358 9.62 8.94 7.55
N MET A 359 10.64 9.60 8.09
CA MET A 359 10.60 10.17 9.45
C MET A 359 9.52 11.23 9.61
N GLU A 360 9.19 11.96 8.55
CA GLU A 360 8.13 12.99 8.56
C GLU A 360 6.72 12.39 8.60
N LEU A 361 6.58 11.12 8.19
CA LEU A 361 5.30 10.41 8.17
C LEU A 361 5.03 9.68 9.48
N LEU A 362 6.08 9.25 10.17
CA LEU A 362 5.97 8.48 11.41
C LEU A 362 5.35 9.33 12.55
N PRO A 363 4.37 8.78 13.28
CA PRO A 363 3.58 9.50 14.28
C PRO A 363 4.34 9.91 15.54
#